data_AF-A0A831RW27-F1
#
_entry.id   AF-A0A831RW27-F1
#
_cell.length_a   1.000
_cell.length_b   1.000
_cell.length_c   1.000
_cell.angle_alpha   90.00
_cell.angle_beta   90.00
_cell.angle_gamma   90.00
#
_symmetry.space_group_name_H-M   'P 1'
#
loop_
_entity.id
_entity.type
_entity.pdbx_description
1 polymer ?
#
loop_
_entity_poly.entity_id
_entity_poly.type
_entity_poly.pdbx_seq_one_letter_code
_entity_poly.pdbx_strand_id
1 'polypeptide(L)'
;MSEERILILVLGMHRSGTSVLTRVLNLLGADVGQDLLGARQDINARGFWEHRELIAINEKLLSVLDRSWYDFRPLPSGVWTGETIAGFQDQAVTFLNTAFAGAATLAVIKDPRLCLLLPFWESAARQAGWKPVVVLATRSPAEVGASLCHRDPLTPSSADLLWLRYTGDSEKYSRELPRVCVDYAGLLADWKTTLDRVGTALGISWPVSTGTASEAVSQAIDPGLRHQQAAPERQGKLGELTRQAWQLLQSGDPDRQALDAVWQTCDRLLEDGGELTDALAATNRRLFTVNNELQALGGDHRKALDVVAEKDEQLEKLAGELEHAHAVIDERDAQIAGLSRELEYARSVVEERDAQLQKLAGELEHAVAIVKERDAQLNHTAVKIVRKLFAVDRQ
;
A
#
# COMPACT_ATOMS: atom_id res chain seq x y z
N MET A 1 31.93 33.15 7.16
CA MET A 1 32.22 31.74 6.86
C MET A 1 30.88 31.06 6.67
N SER A 2 30.61 30.45 5.52
CA SER A 2 29.39 29.65 5.35
C SER A 2 29.43 28.49 6.34
N GLU A 3 28.33 28.19 7.02
CA GLU A 3 28.24 27.00 7.88
C GLU A 3 28.57 25.74 7.07
N GLU A 4 29.37 24.86 7.65
CA GLU A 4 29.76 23.58 7.03
C GLU A 4 28.52 22.68 6.92
N ARG A 5 28.23 22.19 5.71
CA ARG A 5 27.09 21.28 5.47
C ARG A 5 27.54 19.84 5.66
N ILE A 6 26.91 19.11 6.57
CA ILE A 6 27.23 17.72 6.91
C ILE A 6 26.19 16.77 6.32
N LEU A 7 26.64 15.77 5.56
CA LEU A 7 25.80 14.69 5.04
C LEU A 7 26.12 13.39 5.77
N ILE A 8 25.16 12.88 6.54
CA ILE A 8 25.25 11.59 7.18
C ILE A 8 24.90 10.50 6.16
N LEU A 9 25.84 9.59 5.94
CA LEU A 9 25.66 8.38 5.14
C LEU A 9 25.37 7.22 6.10
N VAL A 10 24.12 6.78 6.17
CA VAL A 10 23.73 5.62 6.99
C VAL A 10 23.97 4.35 6.20
N LEU A 11 24.95 3.58 6.64
CA LEU A 11 25.38 2.34 6.00
C LEU A 11 24.99 1.15 6.87
N GLY A 12 24.58 0.06 6.24
CA GLY A 12 24.33 -1.20 6.93
C GLY A 12 23.56 -2.14 6.03
N MET A 13 23.81 -3.45 6.19
CA MET A 13 23.06 -4.46 5.46
C MET A 13 21.55 -4.28 5.70
N HIS A 14 20.73 -4.63 4.71
CA HIS A 14 19.28 -4.69 4.89
C HIS A 14 18.94 -5.41 6.21
N ARG A 15 17.92 -4.92 6.94
CA ARG A 15 17.47 -5.47 8.23
C ARG A 15 18.43 -5.26 9.42
N SER A 16 19.50 -4.48 9.26
CA SER A 16 20.41 -4.08 10.35
C SER A 16 19.93 -2.87 11.18
N GLY A 17 18.68 -2.43 11.00
CA GLY A 17 18.13 -1.30 11.76
C GLY A 17 18.40 0.09 11.17
N THR A 18 18.94 0.17 9.94
CA THR A 18 19.22 1.44 9.25
C THR A 18 18.00 2.36 9.15
N SER A 19 16.80 1.82 8.96
CA SER A 19 15.54 2.58 8.96
C SER A 19 15.23 3.23 10.32
N VAL A 20 15.39 2.49 11.42
CA VAL A 20 15.14 3.03 12.77
C VAL A 20 16.16 4.13 13.07
N LEU A 21 17.43 3.87 12.79
CA LEU A 21 18.50 4.86 12.95
C LEU A 21 18.24 6.13 12.14
N THR A 22 17.87 6.01 10.86
CA THR A 22 17.56 7.16 10.00
C THR A 22 16.40 7.97 10.56
N ARG A 23 15.36 7.31 11.09
CA ARG A 23 14.24 8.00 11.75
C ARG A 23 14.70 8.76 12.99
N VAL A 24 15.52 8.16 13.84
CA VAL A 24 16.04 8.84 15.03
C VAL A 24 16.87 10.07 14.66
N LEU A 25 17.76 9.95 13.66
CA LEU A 25 18.55 11.08 13.14
C LEU A 25 17.65 12.20 12.59
N ASN A 26 16.57 11.84 11.89
CA ASN A 26 15.60 12.80 11.39
C ASN A 26 14.87 13.54 12.53
N LEU A 27 14.46 12.84 13.58
CA LEU A 27 13.83 13.44 14.75
C LEU A 27 14.77 14.36 15.54
N LEU A 28 16.08 14.15 15.41
CA LEU A 28 17.12 15.03 15.95
C LEU A 28 17.44 16.24 15.05
N GLY A 29 16.75 16.36 13.91
CA GLY A 29 16.83 17.51 13.01
C GLY A 29 17.68 17.32 11.76
N ALA A 30 18.13 16.10 11.45
CA ALA A 30 18.73 15.83 10.15
C ALA A 30 17.66 15.80 9.05
N ASP A 31 17.89 16.55 7.98
CA ASP A 31 17.00 16.54 6.81
C ASP A 31 17.12 15.21 6.06
N VAL A 32 15.99 14.59 5.73
CA VAL A 32 15.91 13.33 4.96
C VAL A 32 15.51 13.57 3.50
N GLY A 33 15.28 14.83 3.12
CA GLY A 33 14.74 15.21 1.82
C GLY A 33 13.23 14.99 1.73
N GLN A 34 12.69 15.15 0.53
CA GLN A 34 11.28 14.92 0.19
C GLN A 34 11.14 13.61 -0.61
N ASP A 35 9.93 13.14 -0.94
CA ASP A 35 9.69 11.89 -1.74
C ASP A 35 10.38 10.61 -1.21
N LEU A 36 10.17 10.33 0.08
CA LEU A 36 10.55 9.06 0.69
C LEU A 36 9.58 7.94 0.30
N LEU A 37 10.10 6.70 0.18
CA LEU A 37 9.26 5.54 -0.06
C LEU A 37 8.29 5.27 1.10
N GLY A 38 7.00 5.18 0.76
CA GLY A 38 5.93 4.88 1.72
C GLY A 38 6.08 3.52 2.43
N ALA A 39 5.35 3.36 3.53
CA ALA A 39 5.30 2.10 4.28
C ALA A 39 4.75 0.96 3.43
N ARG A 40 5.33 -0.25 3.59
CA ARG A 40 4.81 -1.49 3.00
C ARG A 40 4.52 -2.44 4.13
N GLN A 41 3.24 -2.66 4.41
CA GLN A 41 2.73 -3.30 5.63
C GLN A 41 3.39 -4.65 5.94
N ASP A 42 3.72 -5.44 4.91
CA ASP A 42 4.31 -6.78 5.04
C ASP A 42 5.85 -6.80 5.08
N ILE A 43 6.53 -5.68 4.82
CA ILE A 43 8.00 -5.62 4.72
C ILE A 43 8.59 -4.65 5.73
N ASN A 44 8.00 -3.47 5.85
CA ASN A 44 8.33 -2.43 6.82
C ASN A 44 7.10 -1.52 7.02
N ALA A 45 6.32 -1.80 8.06
CA ALA A 45 5.10 -1.08 8.40
C ALA A 45 5.30 0.41 8.72
N ARG A 46 6.55 0.89 8.90
CA ARG A 46 6.88 2.27 9.26
C ARG A 46 7.48 3.13 8.14
N GLY A 47 7.56 2.63 6.91
CA GLY A 47 8.15 3.39 5.80
C GLY A 47 9.60 3.05 5.54
N PHE A 48 9.99 3.23 4.28
CA PHE A 48 11.36 3.13 3.81
C PHE A 48 11.92 4.56 3.80
N TRP A 49 12.80 4.88 4.74
CA TRP A 49 13.49 6.19 4.80
C TRP A 49 14.54 6.35 3.69
N GLU A 50 14.29 5.73 2.54
CA GLU A 50 15.08 5.79 1.33
C GLU A 50 14.38 6.73 0.34
N HIS A 51 15.15 7.66 -0.24
CA HIS A 51 14.66 8.54 -1.29
C HIS A 51 14.49 7.76 -2.61
N ARG A 52 13.38 7.97 -3.33
CA ARG A 52 13.08 7.22 -4.56
C ARG A 52 14.17 7.39 -5.63
N GLU A 53 14.60 8.61 -5.87
CA GLU A 53 15.67 8.93 -6.82
C GLU A 53 17.02 8.30 -6.43
N LEU A 54 17.39 8.32 -5.14
CA LEU A 54 18.58 7.64 -4.61
C LEU A 54 18.57 6.14 -4.96
N ILE A 55 17.43 5.46 -4.74
CA ILE A 55 17.28 4.05 -5.10
C ILE A 55 17.44 3.87 -6.61
N ALA A 56 16.79 4.71 -7.41
CA ALA A 56 16.84 4.61 -8.86
C ALA A 56 18.27 4.77 -9.41
N ILE A 57 19.04 5.71 -8.86
CA ILE A 57 20.47 5.88 -9.19
C ILE A 57 21.25 4.62 -8.80
N ASN A 58 21.09 4.13 -7.56
CA ASN A 58 21.82 2.96 -7.06
C ASN A 58 21.51 1.68 -7.87
N GLU A 59 20.24 1.44 -8.21
CA GLU A 59 19.84 0.26 -8.97
C GLU A 59 20.37 0.29 -10.40
N LYS A 60 20.27 1.45 -11.07
CA LYS A 60 20.84 1.61 -12.43
C LYS A 60 22.36 1.48 -12.41
N LEU A 61 23.03 2.08 -11.44
CA LEU A 61 24.48 2.00 -11.31
C LEU A 61 24.93 0.55 -11.07
N LEU A 62 24.30 -0.17 -10.14
CA LEU A 62 24.60 -1.60 -9.94
C LEU A 62 24.32 -2.42 -11.20
N SER A 63 23.22 -2.15 -11.91
CA SER A 63 22.89 -2.85 -13.16
C SER A 63 23.96 -2.64 -14.24
N VAL A 64 24.48 -1.43 -14.39
CA VAL A 64 25.59 -1.12 -15.32
C VAL A 64 26.87 -1.86 -14.94
N LEU A 65 27.08 -2.12 -13.65
CA LEU A 65 28.20 -2.88 -13.11
C LEU A 65 27.97 -4.41 -13.14
N ASP A 66 26.91 -4.90 -13.78
CA ASP A 66 26.46 -6.30 -13.77
C ASP A 66 26.26 -6.85 -12.34
N ARG A 67 25.66 -6.02 -11.49
CA ARG A 67 25.37 -6.35 -10.08
C ARG A 67 23.93 -6.02 -9.73
N SER A 68 23.50 -6.57 -8.61
CA SER A 68 22.21 -6.30 -8.00
C SER A 68 22.38 -6.28 -6.48
N TRP A 69 21.37 -5.83 -5.74
CA TRP A 69 21.49 -5.75 -4.29
C TRP A 69 21.66 -7.12 -3.61
N TYR A 70 21.19 -8.19 -4.26
CA TYR A 70 21.32 -9.58 -3.80
C TYR A 70 22.52 -10.31 -4.46
N ASP A 71 23.46 -9.57 -5.06
CA ASP A 71 24.73 -10.09 -5.55
C ASP A 71 25.82 -9.88 -4.48
N PHE A 72 26.45 -10.96 -4.04
CA PHE A 72 27.51 -10.94 -3.04
C PHE A 72 28.92 -10.87 -3.66
N ARG A 73 29.03 -10.93 -5.00
CA ARG A 73 30.31 -10.81 -5.71
C ARG A 73 30.85 -9.38 -5.58
N PRO A 74 32.17 -9.20 -5.47
CA PRO A 74 32.76 -7.86 -5.41
C PRO A 74 32.41 -7.05 -6.67
N LEU A 75 32.37 -5.72 -6.53
CA LEU A 75 32.36 -4.84 -7.70
C LEU A 75 33.67 -5.02 -8.49
N PRO A 76 33.65 -4.88 -9.83
CA PRO A 76 34.89 -4.92 -10.60
C PRO A 76 35.91 -3.87 -10.11
N SER A 77 37.20 -4.12 -10.32
CA SER A 77 38.24 -3.16 -9.95
C SER A 77 38.22 -1.94 -10.89
N GLY A 78 38.52 -0.74 -10.38
CA GLY A 78 38.58 0.48 -11.19
C GLY A 78 37.22 1.02 -11.69
N VAL A 79 36.10 0.52 -11.15
CA VAL A 79 34.73 0.84 -11.60
C VAL A 79 34.30 2.30 -11.42
N TRP A 80 35.06 3.12 -10.70
CA TRP A 80 34.71 4.51 -10.44
C TRP A 80 35.20 5.49 -11.52
N THR A 81 35.58 4.99 -12.69
CA THR A 81 36.13 5.78 -13.79
C THR A 81 35.35 5.56 -15.09
N GLY A 82 35.45 6.51 -16.03
CA GLY A 82 34.80 6.44 -17.34
C GLY A 82 33.54 7.32 -17.47
N GLU A 83 33.11 7.53 -18.72
CA GLU A 83 32.04 8.48 -19.07
C GLU A 83 30.68 8.08 -18.49
N THR A 84 30.33 6.79 -18.50
CA THR A 84 29.09 6.29 -17.91
C THR A 84 29.00 6.63 -16.42
N ILE A 85 30.10 6.44 -15.69
CA ILE A 85 30.16 6.71 -14.24
C ILE A 85 30.10 8.22 -13.98
N ALA A 86 30.77 9.04 -14.80
CA ALA A 86 30.67 10.49 -14.73
C ALA A 86 29.21 10.96 -14.92
N GLY A 87 28.46 10.38 -15.86
CA GLY A 87 27.04 10.69 -16.04
C GLY A 87 26.16 10.33 -14.83
N PHE A 88 26.48 9.24 -14.11
CA PHE A 88 25.82 8.95 -12.82
C PHE A 88 26.28 9.89 -11.71
N GLN A 89 27.54 10.30 -11.72
CA GLN A 89 28.10 11.25 -10.76
C GLN A 89 27.35 12.59 -10.82
N ASP A 90 27.14 13.11 -12.02
CA ASP A 90 26.38 14.36 -12.25
C ASP A 90 24.92 14.23 -11.79
N GLN A 91 24.29 13.08 -12.03
CA GLN A 91 22.94 12.78 -11.52
C GLN A 91 22.91 12.77 -9.99
N ALA A 92 23.88 12.12 -9.34
CA ALA A 92 23.96 12.07 -7.88
C ALA A 92 24.19 13.46 -7.25
N VAL A 93 25.06 14.29 -7.86
CA VAL A 93 25.28 15.68 -7.43
C VAL A 93 23.99 16.50 -7.58
N THR A 94 23.31 16.36 -8.72
CA THR A 94 22.03 17.05 -8.99
C THR A 94 20.96 16.64 -7.98
N PHE A 95 20.85 15.34 -7.69
CA PHE A 95 19.97 14.80 -6.67
C PHE A 95 20.26 15.43 -5.30
N LEU A 96 21.51 15.42 -4.83
CA LEU A 96 21.87 15.98 -3.53
C LEU A 96 21.57 17.48 -3.43
N ASN A 97 21.80 18.23 -4.51
CA ASN A 97 21.49 19.66 -4.56
C ASN A 97 19.98 19.93 -4.53
N THR A 98 19.19 19.09 -5.19
CA THR A 98 17.73 19.25 -5.31
C THR A 98 17.01 18.80 -4.04
N ALA A 99 17.35 17.60 -3.54
CA ALA A 99 16.72 17.00 -2.36
C ALA A 99 16.94 17.84 -1.10
N PHE A 100 18.07 18.56 -1.03
CA PHE A 100 18.48 19.36 0.12
C PHE A 100 18.73 20.83 -0.25
N ALA A 101 17.95 21.38 -1.20
CA ALA A 101 18.09 22.76 -1.67
C ALA A 101 17.82 23.83 -0.60
N GLY A 102 17.22 23.46 0.53
CA GLY A 102 16.93 24.37 1.64
C GLY A 102 18.18 24.79 2.45
N ALA A 103 17.96 25.59 3.49
CA ALA A 103 19.00 26.05 4.41
C ALA A 103 19.52 24.95 5.37
N ALA A 104 19.23 23.68 5.10
CA ALA A 104 19.67 22.57 5.94
C ALA A 104 21.19 22.41 5.88
N THR A 105 21.82 22.50 7.05
CA THR A 105 23.25 22.26 7.25
C THR A 105 23.55 20.84 7.72
N LEU A 106 22.52 20.06 8.05
CA LEU A 106 22.61 18.65 8.43
C LEU A 106 21.58 17.84 7.64
N ALA A 107 22.05 16.90 6.84
CA ALA A 107 21.22 16.00 6.05
C ALA A 107 21.63 14.53 6.29
N VAL A 108 20.73 13.60 5.95
CA VAL A 108 20.98 12.17 5.99
C VAL A 108 20.43 11.51 4.73
N ILE A 109 21.23 10.62 4.13
CA ILE A 109 20.75 9.68 3.14
C ILE A 109 20.97 8.26 3.62
N LYS A 110 20.02 7.40 3.25
CA LYS A 110 20.08 5.98 3.56
C LYS A 110 19.58 5.19 2.36
N ASP A 111 20.36 4.21 1.97
CA ASP A 111 19.96 3.06 1.15
C ASP A 111 21.01 1.97 1.44
N PRO A 112 20.65 0.70 1.66
CA PRO A 112 21.65 -0.32 1.98
C PRO A 112 22.75 -0.47 0.93
N ARG A 113 22.48 -0.18 -0.36
CA ARG A 113 23.48 -0.26 -1.44
C ARG A 113 24.55 0.82 -1.31
N LEU A 114 24.35 1.87 -0.50
CA LEU A 114 25.41 2.81 -0.13
C LEU A 114 26.62 2.07 0.45
N CYS A 115 26.45 0.91 1.09
CA CYS A 115 27.57 0.09 1.55
C CYS A 115 28.53 -0.29 0.42
N LEU A 116 27.97 -0.65 -0.74
CA LEU A 116 28.72 -1.09 -1.92
C LEU A 116 29.22 0.11 -2.74
N LEU A 117 28.45 1.20 -2.72
CA LEU A 117 28.63 2.38 -3.57
C LEU A 117 29.24 3.57 -2.83
N LEU A 118 29.79 3.37 -1.63
CA LEU A 118 30.27 4.47 -0.78
C LEU A 118 31.28 5.39 -1.47
N PRO A 119 32.31 4.89 -2.21
CA PRO A 119 33.26 5.77 -2.87
C PRO A 119 32.61 6.72 -3.90
N PHE A 120 31.59 6.25 -4.62
CA PHE A 120 30.82 7.05 -5.56
C PHE A 120 30.03 8.17 -4.84
N TRP A 121 29.33 7.82 -3.76
CA TRP A 121 28.54 8.77 -2.99
C TRP A 121 29.37 9.74 -2.17
N GLU A 122 30.54 9.34 -1.67
CA GLU A 122 31.50 10.24 -1.04
C GLU A 122 31.94 11.33 -2.03
N SER A 123 32.33 10.93 -3.24
CA SER A 123 32.70 11.86 -4.31
C SER A 123 31.54 12.81 -4.65
N ALA A 124 30.30 12.29 -4.72
CA ALA A 124 29.12 13.09 -5.06
C ALA A 124 28.80 14.10 -3.97
N ALA A 125 28.88 13.68 -2.70
CA ALA A 125 28.69 14.54 -1.55
C ALA A 125 29.67 15.71 -1.56
N ARG A 126 30.97 15.43 -1.74
CA ARG A 126 32.02 16.46 -1.78
C ARG A 126 31.81 17.45 -2.93
N GLN A 127 31.46 16.96 -4.12
CA GLN A 127 31.17 17.80 -5.29
C GLN A 127 29.93 18.69 -5.08
N ALA A 128 28.91 18.17 -4.38
CA ALA A 128 27.73 18.94 -3.98
C ALA A 128 27.97 19.88 -2.77
N GLY A 129 29.23 20.01 -2.30
CA GLY A 129 29.60 20.89 -1.19
C GLY A 129 29.24 20.36 0.20
N TRP A 130 28.99 19.06 0.33
CA TRP A 130 28.77 18.39 1.60
C TRP A 130 30.05 17.77 2.15
N LYS A 131 30.19 17.78 3.47
CA LYS A 131 31.14 16.95 4.20
C LYS A 131 30.48 15.61 4.54
N PRO A 132 30.90 14.51 3.90
CA PRO A 132 30.35 13.19 4.22
C PRO A 132 30.88 12.69 5.57
N VAL A 133 29.98 12.14 6.38
CA VAL A 133 30.27 11.41 7.61
C VAL A 133 29.46 10.11 7.62
N VAL A 134 29.94 9.08 8.31
CA VAL A 134 29.38 7.73 8.19
C VAL A 134 28.84 7.22 9.52
N VAL A 135 27.63 6.64 9.50
CA VAL A 135 27.11 5.83 10.60
C VAL A 135 26.93 4.40 10.10
N LEU A 136 27.73 3.48 10.65
CA LEU A 136 27.67 2.04 10.37
C LEU A 136 26.64 1.40 11.30
N ALA A 137 25.45 1.12 10.80
CA ALA A 137 24.41 0.37 11.51
C ALA A 137 24.77 -1.12 11.51
N THR A 138 25.05 -1.67 12.69
CA THR A 138 25.48 -3.05 12.87
C THR A 138 24.39 -3.85 13.57
N ARG A 139 24.26 -5.13 13.19
CA ARG A 139 23.37 -6.09 13.84
C ARG A 139 23.93 -7.50 13.66
N SER A 140 23.65 -8.37 14.64
CA SER A 140 24.06 -9.78 14.60
C SER A 140 23.78 -10.42 13.24
N PRO A 141 24.79 -11.08 12.62
CA PRO A 141 24.63 -11.71 11.32
C PRO A 141 23.55 -12.79 11.33
N ALA A 142 23.38 -13.52 12.44
CA ALA A 142 22.35 -14.54 12.56
C ALA A 142 20.93 -13.93 12.49
N GLU A 143 20.70 -12.80 13.17
CA GLU A 143 19.40 -12.11 13.13
C GLU A 143 19.12 -11.49 11.76
N VAL A 144 20.14 -10.89 11.15
CA VAL A 144 20.03 -10.30 9.81
C VAL A 144 19.74 -11.41 8.78
N GLY A 145 20.52 -12.49 8.79
CA GLY A 145 20.34 -13.62 7.88
C GLY A 145 18.96 -14.26 8.01
N ALA A 146 18.48 -14.50 9.25
CA ALA A 146 17.12 -15.01 9.48
C ALA A 146 16.06 -14.04 8.95
N SER A 147 16.21 -12.74 9.20
CA SER A 147 15.25 -11.74 8.70
C SER A 147 15.27 -11.59 7.18
N LEU A 148 16.41 -11.77 6.52
CA LEU A 148 16.51 -11.75 5.06
C LEU A 148 15.85 -12.96 4.43
N CYS A 149 16.17 -14.17 4.91
CA CYS A 149 15.56 -15.41 4.41
C CYS A 149 14.05 -15.47 4.65
N HIS A 150 13.53 -14.78 5.67
CA HIS A 150 12.09 -14.68 5.89
C HIS A 150 11.40 -13.74 4.87
N ARG A 151 12.07 -12.67 4.45
CA ARG A 151 11.52 -11.65 3.55
C ARG A 151 11.69 -12.02 2.08
N ASP A 152 12.85 -12.59 1.73
CA ASP A 152 13.34 -12.76 0.37
C ASP A 152 13.61 -14.23 0.06
N PRO A 153 13.62 -14.64 -1.22
CA PRO A 153 13.93 -16.00 -1.65
C PRO A 153 15.45 -16.29 -1.59
N LEU A 154 16.06 -16.05 -0.42
CA LEU A 154 17.49 -16.20 -0.17
C LEU A 154 17.78 -17.47 0.62
N THR A 155 18.83 -18.19 0.22
CA THR A 155 19.39 -19.26 1.04
C THR A 155 20.18 -18.68 2.22
N PRO A 156 20.29 -19.41 3.35
CA PRO A 156 21.19 -19.08 4.46
C PRO A 156 22.58 -18.60 4.05
N SER A 157 23.27 -19.38 3.21
CA SER A 157 24.63 -19.07 2.78
C SER A 157 24.69 -17.79 1.94
N SER A 158 23.68 -17.55 1.09
CA SER A 158 23.58 -16.29 0.35
C SER A 158 23.36 -15.09 1.27
N ALA A 159 22.55 -15.25 2.32
CA ALA A 159 22.34 -14.19 3.30
C ALA A 159 23.61 -13.87 4.09
N ASP A 160 24.39 -14.89 4.47
CA ASP A 160 25.69 -14.73 5.15
C ASP A 160 26.71 -14.03 4.24
N LEU A 161 26.81 -14.45 2.97
CA LEU A 161 27.69 -13.83 1.98
C LEU A 161 27.31 -12.37 1.70
N LEU A 162 26.01 -12.07 1.61
CA LEU A 162 25.53 -10.69 1.47
C LEU A 162 25.87 -9.86 2.71
N TRP A 163 25.67 -10.40 3.91
CA TRP A 163 26.05 -9.70 5.13
C TRP A 163 27.55 -9.40 5.17
N LEU A 164 28.41 -10.37 4.82
CA LEU A 164 29.87 -10.19 4.73
C LEU A 164 30.24 -9.14 3.70
N ARG A 165 29.63 -9.18 2.50
CA ARG A 165 29.89 -8.22 1.42
C ARG A 165 29.52 -6.80 1.84
N TYR A 166 28.29 -6.59 2.30
CA TYR A 166 27.81 -5.24 2.66
C TYR A 166 28.57 -4.68 3.88
N THR A 167 28.80 -5.51 4.89
CA THR A 167 29.51 -5.07 6.10
C THR A 167 30.98 -4.82 5.82
N GLY A 168 31.62 -5.71 5.06
CA GLY A 168 33.02 -5.57 4.67
C GLY A 168 33.27 -4.35 3.78
N ASP A 169 32.44 -4.13 2.77
CA ASP A 169 32.59 -2.98 1.87
C ASP A 169 32.30 -1.67 2.60
N SER A 170 31.25 -1.60 3.43
CA SER A 170 30.97 -0.40 4.24
C SER A 170 32.08 -0.10 5.25
N GLU A 171 32.65 -1.13 5.88
CA GLU A 171 33.79 -0.97 6.78
C GLU A 171 35.02 -0.51 5.99
N LYS A 172 35.43 -1.20 4.92
CA LYS A 172 36.63 -0.87 4.13
C LYS A 172 36.56 0.55 3.56
N TYR A 173 35.46 0.90 2.90
CA TYR A 173 35.34 2.19 2.21
C TYR A 173 35.18 3.37 3.15
N SER A 174 34.73 3.16 4.40
CA SER A 174 34.52 4.26 5.34
C SER A 174 35.76 4.64 6.16
N ARG A 175 36.87 3.89 6.08
CA ARG A 175 38.04 4.04 6.97
C ARG A 175 38.66 5.43 6.98
N GLU A 176 38.60 6.13 5.85
CA GLU A 176 39.20 7.46 5.68
C GLU A 176 38.17 8.59 5.92
N LEU A 177 36.97 8.24 6.39
CA LEU A 177 35.89 9.17 6.74
C LEU A 177 35.67 9.21 8.26
N PRO A 178 35.21 10.35 8.82
CA PRO A 178 34.66 10.37 10.16
C PRO A 178 33.50 9.36 10.25
N ARG A 179 33.65 8.35 11.10
CA ARG A 179 32.72 7.22 11.17
C ARG A 179 32.44 6.77 12.60
N VAL A 180 31.26 6.18 12.80
CA VAL A 180 30.89 5.56 14.08
C VAL A 180 30.02 4.33 13.85
N CYS A 181 30.28 3.25 14.59
CA CYS A 181 29.44 2.06 14.60
C CYS A 181 28.30 2.21 15.62
N VAL A 182 27.08 1.86 15.20
CA VAL A 182 25.87 1.85 16.02
C VAL A 182 25.24 0.47 15.96
N ASP A 183 25.36 -0.26 17.07
CA ASP A 183 24.67 -1.53 17.24
C ASP A 183 23.17 -1.32 17.41
N TYR A 184 22.37 -2.10 16.68
CA TYR A 184 20.92 -2.02 16.70
C TYR A 184 20.35 -2.29 18.10
N ALA A 185 20.88 -3.26 18.85
CA ALA A 185 20.37 -3.56 20.19
C ALA A 185 20.70 -2.42 21.17
N GLY A 186 21.90 -1.85 21.09
CA GLY A 186 22.30 -0.67 21.84
C GLY A 186 21.43 0.55 21.55
N LEU A 187 21.12 0.80 20.27
CA LEU A 187 20.22 1.87 19.86
C LEU A 187 18.81 1.71 20.46
N LEU A 188 18.25 0.49 20.47
CA LEU A 188 16.93 0.25 21.06
C LEU A 188 16.94 0.38 22.59
N ALA A 189 18.03 -0.02 23.24
CA ALA A 189 18.15 -0.04 24.69
C ALA A 189 18.39 1.37 25.28
N ASP A 190 19.30 2.14 24.69
CA ASP A 190 19.63 3.50 25.12
C ASP A 190 20.01 4.37 23.92
N TRP A 191 18.98 4.83 23.22
CA TRP A 191 19.15 5.69 22.06
C TRP A 191 19.78 7.04 22.44
N LYS A 192 19.53 7.58 23.64
CA LYS A 192 20.04 8.91 24.03
C LYS A 192 21.56 8.90 24.11
N THR A 193 22.12 8.01 24.92
CA THR A 193 23.58 7.84 25.05
C THR A 193 24.21 7.46 23.71
N THR A 194 23.52 6.64 22.92
CA THR A 194 23.98 6.26 21.59
C THR A 194 24.11 7.47 20.67
N LEU A 195 23.11 8.37 20.62
CA LEU A 195 23.11 9.52 19.74
C LEU A 195 24.02 10.65 20.23
N ASP A 196 24.24 10.78 21.55
CA ASP A 196 25.26 11.68 22.10
C ASP A 196 26.68 11.24 21.68
N ARG A 197 26.95 9.92 21.71
CA ARG A 197 28.20 9.35 21.21
C ARG A 197 28.37 9.57 19.70
N VAL A 198 27.31 9.40 18.91
CA VAL A 198 27.33 9.68 17.46
C VAL A 198 27.64 11.16 17.20
N GLY A 199 26.97 12.07 17.90
CA GLY A 199 27.21 13.51 17.77
C GLY A 199 28.66 13.88 18.08
N THR A 200 29.19 13.34 19.18
CA THR A 200 30.59 13.55 19.59
C THR A 200 31.59 12.99 18.56
N ALA A 201 31.41 11.74 18.13
CA ALA A 201 32.32 11.07 17.21
C ALA A 201 32.37 11.71 15.82
N LEU A 202 31.25 12.27 15.36
CA LEU A 202 31.13 12.89 14.04
C LEU A 202 31.26 14.42 14.06
N GLY A 203 31.42 15.03 15.24
CA GLY A 203 31.47 16.49 15.40
C GLY A 203 30.14 17.18 15.05
N ILE A 204 29.01 16.51 15.28
CA ILE A 204 27.67 17.01 14.97
C ILE A 204 27.02 17.56 16.24
N SER A 205 26.54 18.80 16.15
CA SER A 205 25.60 19.36 17.13
C SER A 205 24.19 19.15 16.62
N TRP A 206 23.39 18.33 17.34
CA TRP A 206 22.03 18.03 16.93
C TRP A 206 21.15 19.29 16.94
N PRO A 207 20.46 19.65 15.84
CA PRO A 207 19.55 20.80 15.81
C PRO A 207 18.42 20.69 16.83
N VAL A 208 17.95 19.47 17.12
CA VAL A 208 16.96 19.17 18.16
C VAL A 208 17.64 18.38 19.27
N SER A 209 17.50 18.84 20.51
CA SER A 209 18.09 18.14 21.67
C SER A 209 17.45 16.77 21.90
N THR A 210 18.22 15.82 22.45
CA THR A 210 17.72 14.49 22.86
C THR A 210 16.61 14.57 23.91
N GLY A 211 16.57 15.64 24.72
CA GLY A 211 15.48 15.92 25.65
C GLY A 211 14.18 16.28 24.92
N THR A 212 14.24 17.20 23.96
CA THR A 212 13.08 17.65 23.16
C THR A 212 12.54 16.54 22.26
N ALA A 213 13.42 15.77 21.61
CA ALA A 213 13.02 14.69 20.71
C ALA A 213 12.49 13.45 21.45
N SER A 214 12.52 13.42 22.79
CA SER A 214 12.38 12.18 23.55
C SER A 214 11.05 11.46 23.33
N GLU A 215 9.93 12.17 23.33
CA GLU A 215 8.61 11.55 23.15
C GLU A 215 8.45 10.97 21.73
N ALA A 216 8.82 11.76 20.71
CA ALA A 216 8.72 11.34 19.32
C ALA A 216 9.64 10.14 19.01
N VAL A 217 10.85 10.11 19.58
CA VAL A 217 11.78 9.00 19.42
C VAL A 217 11.28 7.75 20.15
N SER A 218 10.76 7.88 21.38
CA SER A 218 10.18 6.75 22.12
C SER A 218 8.99 6.13 21.38
N GLN A 219 8.18 6.90 20.66
CA GLN A 219 7.11 6.36 19.81
C GLN A 219 7.66 5.68 18.54
N ALA A 220 8.75 6.22 17.98
CA ALA A 220 9.37 5.70 16.76
C ALA A 220 10.21 4.42 16.99
N ILE A 221 10.72 4.20 18.21
CA ILE A 221 11.46 3.01 18.63
C ILE A 221 10.49 2.08 19.35
N ASP A 222 10.00 1.05 18.65
CA ASP A 222 9.21 -0.02 19.27
C ASP A 222 10.10 -1.24 19.50
N PRO A 223 10.38 -1.60 20.77
CA PRO A 223 11.17 -2.79 21.10
C PRO A 223 10.57 -4.09 20.55
N GLY A 224 9.25 -4.13 20.35
CA GLY A 224 8.50 -5.27 19.81
C GLY A 224 8.82 -5.60 18.35
N LEU A 225 9.43 -4.68 17.59
CA LEU A 225 9.84 -4.91 16.19
C LEU A 225 11.12 -5.77 16.06
N ARG A 226 11.79 -6.09 17.18
CA ARG A 226 12.89 -7.06 17.19
C ARG A 226 12.31 -8.48 17.28
N HIS A 227 11.70 -8.94 16.19
CA HIS A 227 11.03 -10.25 16.13
C HIS A 227 11.98 -11.45 16.12
N GLN A 228 13.22 -11.27 15.65
CA GLN A 228 14.21 -12.35 15.46
C GLN A 228 15.28 -12.30 16.56
N GLN A 229 14.88 -12.43 17.82
CA GLN A 229 15.83 -12.58 18.92
C GLN A 229 16.31 -14.05 18.98
N ALA A 230 17.61 -14.25 19.18
CA ALA A 230 18.22 -15.57 19.36
C ALA A 230 18.13 -16.53 18.16
N ALA A 231 18.31 -16.02 16.92
CA ALA A 231 18.57 -16.90 15.79
C ALA A 231 19.82 -17.76 16.03
N PRO A 232 19.78 -19.09 15.80
CA PRO A 232 20.92 -19.95 16.06
C PRO A 232 22.09 -19.53 15.18
N GLU A 233 23.29 -19.57 15.74
CA GLU A 233 24.49 -19.26 14.98
C GLU A 233 24.66 -20.23 13.81
N ARG A 234 25.10 -19.69 12.68
CA ARG A 234 25.37 -20.48 11.48
C ARG A 234 26.61 -21.35 11.70
N GLN A 235 26.54 -22.60 11.23
CA GLN A 235 27.65 -23.54 11.29
C GLN A 235 28.51 -23.49 10.02
N GLY A 236 29.72 -24.03 10.09
CA GLY A 236 30.66 -24.08 8.98
C GLY A 236 31.43 -22.78 8.75
N LYS A 237 32.30 -22.78 7.73
CA LYS A 237 33.30 -21.73 7.49
C LYS A 237 32.70 -20.33 7.30
N LEU A 238 31.55 -20.21 6.63
CA LEU A 238 30.86 -18.91 6.47
C LEU A 238 30.27 -18.39 7.78
N GLY A 239 29.71 -19.29 8.60
CA GLY A 239 29.21 -18.94 9.93
C GLY A 239 30.33 -18.52 10.88
N GLU A 240 31.49 -19.18 10.81
CA GLU A 240 32.69 -18.76 11.56
C GLU A 240 33.17 -17.37 11.12
N LEU A 241 33.21 -17.11 9.81
CA LEU A 241 33.68 -15.84 9.28
C LEU A 241 32.74 -14.68 9.65
N THR A 242 31.42 -14.88 9.58
CA THR A 242 30.45 -13.86 10.01
C THR A 242 30.54 -13.58 11.51
N ARG A 243 30.75 -14.61 12.35
CA ARG A 243 30.96 -14.40 13.79
C ARG A 243 32.24 -13.65 14.10
N GLN A 244 33.35 -14.00 13.47
CA GLN A 244 34.63 -13.31 13.67
C GLN A 244 34.50 -11.84 13.28
N ALA A 245 33.94 -11.55 12.11
CA ALA A 245 33.65 -10.19 11.67
C ALA A 245 32.79 -9.42 12.70
N TRP A 246 31.70 -10.03 13.15
CA TRP A 246 30.79 -9.44 14.12
C TRP A 246 31.48 -9.11 15.44
N GLN A 247 32.26 -10.04 16.01
CA GLN A 247 32.99 -9.83 17.26
C GLN A 247 33.99 -8.68 17.16
N LEU A 248 34.71 -8.58 16.04
CA LEU A 248 35.64 -7.48 15.79
C LEU A 248 34.91 -6.14 15.71
N LEU A 249 33.81 -6.06 14.97
CA LEU A 249 33.04 -4.81 14.80
C LEU A 249 32.37 -4.31 16.08
N GLN A 250 32.11 -5.20 17.03
CA GLN A 250 31.56 -4.84 18.35
C GLN A 250 32.62 -4.30 19.31
N SER A 251 33.91 -4.45 19.00
CA SER A 251 34.96 -3.78 19.76
C SER A 251 34.96 -2.28 19.41
N GLY A 252 35.03 -1.41 20.42
CA GLY A 252 34.90 0.04 20.22
C GLY A 252 36.00 0.67 19.35
N ASP A 253 37.10 -0.07 19.15
CA ASP A 253 38.18 0.25 18.22
C ASP A 253 38.59 -1.04 17.48
N PRO A 254 37.94 -1.37 16.34
CA PRO A 254 38.13 -2.65 15.68
C PRO A 254 39.52 -2.76 15.06
N ASP A 255 40.22 -3.86 15.38
CA ASP A 255 41.51 -4.19 14.77
C ASP A 255 41.39 -4.29 13.24
N ARG A 256 41.94 -3.28 12.56
CA ARG A 256 41.93 -3.16 11.10
C ARG A 256 42.60 -4.35 10.42
N GLN A 257 43.70 -4.87 10.98
CA GLN A 257 44.44 -5.99 10.39
C GLN A 257 43.63 -7.29 10.53
N ALA A 258 42.99 -7.51 11.67
CA ALA A 258 42.12 -8.65 11.88
C ALA A 258 40.90 -8.60 10.95
N LEU A 259 40.27 -7.43 10.79
CA LEU A 259 39.17 -7.24 9.84
C LEU A 259 39.62 -7.48 8.39
N ASP A 260 40.78 -6.96 7.99
CA ASP A 260 41.33 -7.21 6.66
C ASP A 260 41.53 -8.70 6.38
N ALA A 261 42.02 -9.46 7.37
CA ALA A 261 42.17 -10.91 7.25
C ALA A 261 40.83 -11.63 7.03
N VAL A 262 39.78 -11.21 7.75
CA VAL A 262 38.41 -11.74 7.58
C VAL A 262 37.90 -11.43 6.16
N TRP A 263 37.99 -10.17 5.73
CA TRP A 263 37.48 -9.76 4.43
C TRP A 263 38.23 -10.41 3.26
N GLN A 264 39.56 -10.49 3.34
CA GLN A 264 40.38 -11.20 2.35
C GLN A 264 40.07 -12.69 2.31
N THR A 265 39.70 -13.29 3.45
CA THR A 265 39.26 -14.69 3.48
C THR A 265 37.91 -14.87 2.79
N CYS A 266 36.99 -13.90 2.93
CA CYS A 266 35.74 -13.89 2.18
C CYS A 266 35.99 -13.74 0.67
N ASP A 267 36.83 -12.78 0.27
CA ASP A 267 37.13 -12.52 -1.13
C ASP A 267 37.80 -13.75 -1.78
N ARG A 268 38.80 -14.37 -1.11
CA ARG A 268 39.42 -15.63 -1.58
C ARG A 268 38.42 -16.78 -1.69
N LEU A 269 37.49 -16.93 -0.74
CA LEU A 269 36.46 -17.96 -0.83
C LEU A 269 35.58 -17.81 -2.08
N LEU A 270 35.28 -16.57 -2.48
CA LEU A 270 34.51 -16.28 -3.68
C LEU A 270 35.32 -16.52 -4.95
N GLU A 271 36.59 -16.10 -4.95
CA GLU A 271 37.53 -16.29 -6.06
C GLU A 271 37.81 -17.78 -6.31
N ASP A 272 38.18 -18.54 -5.26
CA ASP A 272 38.43 -19.98 -5.32
C ASP A 272 37.19 -20.77 -5.75
N GLY A 273 35.99 -20.26 -5.42
CA GLY A 273 34.73 -20.83 -5.86
C GLY A 273 34.47 -20.69 -7.36
N GLY A 274 35.08 -19.70 -8.02
CA GLY A 274 35.02 -19.50 -9.48
C GLY A 274 33.61 -19.63 -10.06
N GLU A 275 33.43 -20.59 -10.96
CA GLU A 275 32.14 -20.85 -11.61
C GLU A 275 31.00 -21.17 -10.64
N LEU A 276 31.28 -21.77 -9.47
CA LEU A 276 30.26 -22.04 -8.46
C LEU A 276 29.74 -20.75 -7.80
N THR A 277 30.63 -19.79 -7.60
CA THR A 277 30.28 -18.45 -7.10
C THR A 277 29.33 -17.78 -8.09
N ASP A 278 29.65 -17.82 -9.38
CA ASP A 278 28.81 -17.23 -10.43
C ASP A 278 27.48 -17.99 -10.59
N ALA A 279 27.48 -19.32 -10.48
CA ALA A 279 26.28 -20.14 -10.51
C ALA A 279 25.34 -19.84 -9.33
N LEU A 280 25.88 -19.64 -8.13
CA LEU A 280 25.10 -19.26 -6.95
C LEU A 280 24.50 -17.84 -7.11
N ALA A 281 25.29 -16.88 -7.59
CA ALA A 281 24.79 -15.54 -7.89
C ALA A 281 23.70 -15.56 -8.99
N ALA A 282 23.87 -16.37 -10.03
CA ALA A 282 22.86 -16.57 -11.07
C ALA A 282 21.59 -17.24 -10.54
N THR A 283 21.74 -18.17 -9.59
CA THR A 283 20.60 -18.81 -8.91
C THR A 283 19.83 -17.79 -8.09
N ASN A 284 20.50 -16.91 -7.34
CA ASN A 284 19.84 -15.82 -6.63
C ASN A 284 19.06 -14.94 -7.62
N ARG A 285 19.67 -14.51 -8.74
CA ARG A 285 18.96 -13.74 -9.78
C ARG A 285 17.67 -14.43 -10.22
N ARG A 286 17.73 -15.72 -10.55
CA ARG A 286 16.54 -16.50 -10.96
C ARG A 286 15.48 -16.58 -9.87
N LEU A 287 15.89 -16.84 -8.63
CA LEU A 287 14.97 -16.90 -7.48
C LEU A 287 14.24 -15.58 -7.28
N PHE A 288 14.93 -14.45 -7.41
CA PHE A 288 14.30 -13.13 -7.34
C PHE A 288 13.37 -12.85 -8.53
N THR A 289 13.75 -13.23 -9.76
CA THR A 289 12.86 -13.12 -10.93
C THR A 289 11.55 -13.87 -10.70
N VAL A 290 11.64 -15.17 -10.36
CA VAL A 290 10.46 -16.01 -10.12
C VAL A 290 9.62 -15.48 -8.97
N ASN A 291 10.25 -15.06 -7.87
CA ASN A 291 9.52 -14.48 -6.73
C ASN A 291 8.78 -13.19 -7.11
N ASN A 292 9.38 -12.32 -7.91
CA ASN A 292 8.74 -11.08 -8.36
C ASN A 292 7.55 -11.38 -9.29
N GLU A 293 7.68 -12.34 -10.19
CA GLU A 293 6.58 -12.81 -11.04
C GLU A 293 5.43 -13.42 -10.22
N LEU A 294 5.74 -14.23 -9.20
CA LEU A 294 4.75 -14.79 -8.28
C LEU A 294 4.03 -13.71 -7.48
N GLN A 295 4.75 -12.69 -7.00
CA GLN A 295 4.14 -11.56 -6.29
C GLN A 295 3.23 -10.73 -7.19
N ALA A 296 3.63 -10.50 -8.45
CA ALA A 296 2.81 -9.81 -9.44
C ALA A 296 1.51 -10.60 -9.71
N LEU A 297 1.63 -11.90 -9.96
CA LEU A 297 0.50 -12.79 -10.20
C LEU A 297 -0.46 -12.85 -8.99
N GLY A 298 0.07 -12.94 -7.77
CA GLY A 298 -0.73 -12.92 -6.55
C GLY A 298 -1.42 -11.56 -6.31
N GLY A 299 -0.79 -10.46 -6.72
CA GLY A 299 -1.39 -9.12 -6.71
C GLY A 299 -2.56 -9.01 -7.68
N ASP A 300 -2.39 -9.51 -8.90
CA ASP A 300 -3.44 -9.49 -9.92
C ASP A 300 -4.60 -10.44 -9.57
N HIS A 301 -4.29 -11.61 -8.99
CA HIS A 301 -5.33 -12.52 -8.49
C HIS A 301 -6.19 -11.89 -7.39
N ARG A 302 -5.57 -11.17 -6.44
CA ARG A 302 -6.31 -10.45 -5.39
C ARG A 302 -7.20 -9.34 -5.95
N LYS A 303 -6.69 -8.53 -6.89
CA LYS A 303 -7.53 -7.54 -7.59
C LYS A 303 -8.72 -8.19 -8.30
N ALA A 304 -8.52 -9.37 -8.91
CA ALA A 304 -9.61 -10.10 -9.55
C ALA A 304 -10.65 -10.57 -8.51
N LEU A 305 -10.24 -11.03 -7.33
CA LEU A 305 -11.14 -11.39 -6.24
C LEU A 305 -11.93 -10.17 -5.73
N ASP A 306 -11.29 -9.01 -5.59
CA ASP A 306 -11.97 -7.77 -5.17
C ASP A 306 -13.05 -7.35 -6.19
N VAL A 307 -12.76 -7.48 -7.50
CA VAL A 307 -13.73 -7.20 -8.57
C VAL A 307 -14.90 -8.19 -8.53
N VAL A 308 -14.64 -9.48 -8.28
CA VAL A 308 -15.70 -10.48 -8.14
C VAL A 308 -16.59 -10.15 -6.95
N ALA A 309 -16.02 -9.81 -5.79
CA ALA A 309 -16.78 -9.42 -4.61
C ALA A 309 -17.66 -8.19 -4.86
N GLU A 310 -17.14 -7.16 -5.55
CA GLU A 310 -17.93 -5.98 -5.95
C GLU A 310 -19.09 -6.35 -6.88
N LYS A 311 -18.87 -7.28 -7.80
CA LYS A 311 -19.90 -7.76 -8.73
C LYS A 311 -20.98 -8.58 -8.04
N ASP A 312 -20.60 -9.40 -7.06
CA ASP A 312 -21.54 -10.17 -6.25
C ASP A 312 -22.45 -9.24 -5.43
N GLU A 313 -21.90 -8.19 -4.82
CA GLU A 313 -22.70 -7.17 -4.11
C GLU A 313 -23.68 -6.44 -5.06
N GLN A 314 -23.23 -6.09 -6.27
CA GLN A 314 -24.09 -5.50 -7.29
C GLN A 314 -25.21 -6.45 -7.73
N LEU A 315 -24.92 -7.74 -7.88
CA LEU A 315 -25.91 -8.76 -8.25
C LEU A 315 -26.95 -8.97 -7.15
N GLU A 316 -26.54 -9.02 -5.87
CA GLU A 316 -27.48 -9.12 -4.75
C GLU A 316 -28.43 -7.91 -4.71
N LYS A 317 -27.91 -6.70 -4.93
CA LYS A 317 -28.73 -5.50 -4.99
C LYS A 317 -29.74 -5.55 -6.15
N LEU A 318 -29.28 -5.90 -7.35
CA LEU A 318 -30.15 -6.04 -8.53
C LEU A 318 -31.20 -7.13 -8.34
N ALA A 319 -30.85 -8.25 -7.71
CA ALA A 319 -31.79 -9.32 -7.39
C ALA A 319 -32.89 -8.82 -6.43
N GLY A 320 -32.53 -8.07 -5.39
CA GLY A 320 -33.49 -7.46 -4.47
C GLY A 320 -34.39 -6.42 -5.15
N GLU A 321 -33.86 -5.60 -6.05
CA GLU A 321 -34.66 -4.66 -6.86
C GLU A 321 -35.65 -5.39 -7.79
N LEU A 322 -35.21 -6.51 -8.39
CA LEU A 322 -36.06 -7.35 -9.23
C LEU A 322 -37.19 -8.02 -8.43
N GLU A 323 -36.88 -8.57 -7.26
CA GLU A 323 -37.89 -9.14 -6.35
C GLU A 323 -38.92 -8.09 -5.93
N HIS A 324 -38.47 -6.88 -5.59
CA HIS A 324 -39.37 -5.78 -5.26
C HIS A 324 -40.25 -5.39 -6.44
N ALA A 325 -39.69 -5.29 -7.65
CA ALA A 325 -40.44 -4.98 -8.86
C ALA A 325 -41.51 -6.04 -9.17
N HIS A 326 -41.18 -7.33 -9.02
CA HIS A 326 -42.15 -8.42 -9.17
C HIS A 326 -43.28 -8.32 -8.13
N ALA A 327 -42.97 -8.05 -6.86
CA ALA A 327 -43.99 -7.88 -5.82
C ALA A 327 -44.95 -6.71 -6.12
N VAL A 328 -44.44 -5.60 -6.66
CA VAL A 328 -45.27 -4.47 -7.08
C VAL A 328 -46.17 -4.84 -8.25
N ILE A 329 -45.67 -5.60 -9.23
CA ILE A 329 -46.48 -6.10 -10.36
C ILE A 329 -47.61 -6.99 -9.84
N ASP A 330 -47.31 -7.95 -8.98
CA ASP A 330 -48.31 -8.85 -8.39
C ASP A 330 -49.41 -8.08 -7.63
N GLU A 331 -49.02 -7.04 -6.87
CA GLU A 331 -49.98 -6.16 -6.19
C GLU A 331 -50.88 -5.42 -7.19
N ARG A 332 -50.29 -4.89 -8.27
CA ARG A 332 -51.03 -4.16 -9.31
C ARG A 332 -51.99 -5.08 -10.07
N ASP A 333 -51.57 -6.30 -10.39
CA ASP A 333 -52.43 -7.30 -11.04
C ASP A 333 -53.61 -7.68 -10.14
N ALA A 334 -53.38 -7.82 -8.83
CA ALA A 334 -54.46 -8.05 -7.87
C ALA A 334 -55.45 -6.87 -7.78
N GLN A 335 -54.94 -5.63 -7.81
CA GLN A 335 -55.77 -4.41 -7.85
C GLN A 335 -56.60 -4.34 -9.14
N ILE A 336 -55.99 -4.62 -10.30
CA ILE A 336 -56.67 -4.65 -11.60
C ILE A 336 -57.78 -5.71 -11.62
N ALA A 337 -57.51 -6.91 -11.08
CA ALA A 337 -58.52 -7.97 -10.95
C ALA A 337 -59.66 -7.60 -9.98
N GLY A 338 -59.38 -6.84 -8.92
CA GLY A 338 -60.39 -6.27 -8.02
C GLY A 338 -61.30 -5.27 -8.74
N LEU A 339 -60.70 -4.25 -9.36
CA LEU A 339 -61.43 -3.22 -10.11
C LEU A 339 -62.24 -3.79 -11.27
N SER A 340 -61.72 -4.82 -11.96
CA SER A 340 -62.44 -5.48 -13.05
C SER A 340 -63.73 -6.15 -12.55
N ARG A 341 -63.69 -6.80 -11.38
CA ARG A 341 -64.88 -7.40 -10.74
C ARG A 341 -65.89 -6.36 -10.29
N GLU A 342 -65.42 -5.26 -9.71
CA GLU A 342 -66.31 -4.14 -9.33
C GLU A 342 -66.98 -3.52 -10.55
N LEU A 343 -66.26 -3.36 -11.65
CA LEU A 343 -66.78 -2.82 -12.89
C LEU A 343 -67.81 -3.76 -13.53
N GLU A 344 -67.58 -5.07 -13.49
CA GLU A 344 -68.54 -6.07 -13.95
C GLU A 344 -69.82 -6.10 -13.08
N TYR A 345 -69.67 -5.98 -11.76
CA TYR A 345 -70.81 -5.84 -10.85
C TYR A 345 -71.58 -4.53 -11.09
N ALA A 346 -70.89 -3.41 -11.27
CA ALA A 346 -71.54 -2.13 -11.56
C ALA A 346 -72.32 -2.19 -12.89
N ARG A 347 -71.77 -2.85 -13.92
CA ARG A 347 -72.46 -3.08 -15.19
C ARG A 347 -73.74 -3.90 -15.02
N SER A 348 -73.72 -5.00 -14.26
CA SER A 348 -74.91 -5.82 -14.06
C SER A 348 -76.01 -5.07 -13.29
N VAL A 349 -75.64 -4.24 -12.31
CA VAL A 349 -76.59 -3.37 -11.59
C VAL A 349 -77.21 -2.34 -12.54
N VAL A 350 -76.42 -1.73 -13.44
CA VAL A 350 -76.94 -0.79 -14.45
C VAL A 350 -77.91 -1.51 -15.40
N GLU A 351 -77.56 -2.69 -15.90
CA GLU A 351 -78.45 -3.49 -16.75
C GLU A 351 -79.78 -3.86 -16.05
N GLU A 352 -79.73 -4.25 -14.78
CA GLU A 352 -80.93 -4.54 -13.99
C GLU A 352 -81.80 -3.28 -13.82
N ARG A 353 -81.18 -2.13 -13.54
CA ARG A 353 -81.90 -0.85 -13.41
C ARG A 353 -82.52 -0.40 -14.71
N ASP A 354 -81.83 -0.54 -15.83
CA ASP A 354 -82.36 -0.24 -17.16
C ASP A 354 -83.56 -1.12 -17.50
N ALA A 355 -83.50 -2.43 -17.16
CA ALA A 355 -84.63 -3.34 -17.33
C ALA A 355 -85.83 -2.96 -16.44
N GLN A 356 -85.58 -2.57 -15.19
CA GLN A 356 -86.62 -2.06 -14.29
C GLN A 356 -87.25 -0.77 -14.81
N LEU A 357 -86.44 0.17 -15.32
CA LEU A 357 -86.92 1.43 -15.92
C LEU A 357 -87.77 1.17 -17.16
N GLN A 358 -87.36 0.26 -18.05
CA GLN A 358 -88.17 -0.13 -19.20
C GLN A 358 -89.51 -0.72 -18.79
N LYS A 359 -89.53 -1.60 -17.77
CA LYS A 359 -90.76 -2.17 -17.25
C LYS A 359 -91.69 -1.10 -16.68
N LEU A 360 -91.16 -0.21 -15.83
CA LEU A 360 -91.93 0.89 -15.24
C LEU A 360 -92.47 1.85 -16.30
N ALA A 361 -91.68 2.14 -17.34
CA ALA A 361 -92.10 2.96 -18.47
C ALA A 361 -93.26 2.30 -19.23
N GLY A 362 -93.20 1.00 -19.48
CA GLY A 362 -94.30 0.24 -20.09
C GLY A 362 -95.56 0.20 -19.22
N GLU A 363 -95.41 0.02 -17.89
CA GLU A 363 -96.52 0.09 -16.94
C GLU A 363 -97.16 1.50 -16.91
N LEU A 364 -96.34 2.55 -16.96
CA LEU A 364 -96.79 3.94 -17.04
C LEU A 364 -97.54 4.20 -18.35
N GLU A 365 -97.00 3.77 -19.49
CA GLU A 365 -97.69 3.88 -20.79
C GLU A 365 -99.04 3.16 -20.77
N HIS A 366 -99.09 1.97 -20.18
CA HIS A 366 -100.34 1.21 -20.03
C HIS A 366 -101.34 1.93 -19.11
N ALA A 367 -100.89 2.45 -17.96
CA ALA A 367 -101.73 3.22 -17.06
C ALA A 367 -102.26 4.51 -17.73
N VAL A 368 -101.43 5.21 -18.49
CA VAL A 368 -101.83 6.39 -19.27
C VAL A 368 -102.87 6.02 -20.33
N ALA A 369 -102.72 4.87 -21.00
CA ALA A 369 -103.71 4.38 -21.96
C ALA A 369 -105.06 4.08 -21.29
N ILE A 370 -105.07 3.43 -20.11
CA ILE A 370 -106.29 3.17 -19.34
C ILE A 370 -106.96 4.47 -18.91
N VAL A 371 -106.20 5.46 -18.44
CA VAL A 371 -106.74 6.78 -18.09
C VAL A 371 -107.39 7.44 -19.30
N LYS A 372 -106.71 7.45 -20.46
CA LYS A 372 -107.28 7.97 -21.72
C LYS A 372 -108.58 7.24 -22.11
N GLU A 373 -108.63 5.93 -21.97
CA GLU A 373 -109.82 5.14 -22.28
C GLU A 373 -110.97 5.46 -21.32
N ARG A 374 -110.69 5.55 -20.01
CA ARG A 374 -111.70 5.96 -19.02
C ARG A 374 -112.19 7.38 -19.25
N ASP A 375 -111.31 8.33 -19.59
CA ASP A 375 -111.69 9.69 -19.94
C ASP A 375 -112.59 9.70 -21.19
N ALA A 376 -112.30 8.86 -22.19
CA ALA A 376 -113.15 8.70 -23.36
C ALA A 376 -114.52 8.08 -23.01
N GLN A 377 -114.56 7.09 -22.12
CA GLN A 377 -115.80 6.48 -21.64
C GLN A 377 -116.64 7.45 -20.80
N LEU A 378 -116.00 8.25 -19.92
CA LEU A 378 -116.64 9.31 -19.15
C LEU A 378 -117.21 10.38 -20.08
N ASN A 379 -116.44 10.83 -21.08
CA ASN A 379 -116.93 11.75 -22.11
C ASN A 379 -118.10 11.14 -22.91
N HIS A 380 -118.03 9.88 -23.31
CA HIS A 380 -119.12 9.20 -24.01
C HIS A 380 -120.38 9.10 -23.13
N THR A 381 -120.21 8.80 -21.85
CA THR A 381 -121.31 8.69 -20.88
C THR A 381 -121.91 10.07 -20.59
N ALA A 382 -121.08 11.11 -20.46
CA ALA A 382 -121.53 12.50 -20.35
C ALA A 382 -122.33 12.90 -21.59
N VAL A 383 -121.86 12.58 -22.80
CA VAL A 383 -122.60 12.81 -24.06
C VAL A 383 -123.91 12.02 -24.11
N LYS A 384 -123.95 10.78 -23.60
CA LYS A 384 -125.19 9.98 -23.49
C LYS A 384 -126.18 10.53 -22.48
N ILE A 385 -125.71 11.02 -21.33
CA ILE A 385 -126.55 11.67 -20.30
C ILE A 385 -127.12 12.96 -20.87
N VAL A 386 -126.29 13.78 -21.53
CA VAL A 386 -126.72 14.98 -22.27
C VAL A 386 -127.76 14.60 -23.33
N ARG A 387 -127.52 13.59 -24.17
CA ARG A 387 -128.50 13.11 -25.17
C ARG A 387 -129.80 12.59 -24.55
N LYS A 388 -129.76 11.92 -23.39
CA LYS A 388 -130.97 11.47 -22.69
C LYS A 388 -131.73 12.64 -22.07
N LEU A 389 -131.05 13.63 -21.50
CA LEU A 389 -131.67 14.87 -21.02
C LEU A 389 -132.35 15.63 -22.17
N PHE A 390 -131.74 15.67 -23.37
CA PHE A 390 -132.33 16.29 -24.55
C PHE A 390 -133.36 15.42 -25.31
N ALA A 391 -133.49 14.12 -24.99
CA ALA A 391 -134.50 13.24 -25.57
C ALA A 391 -135.82 13.24 -24.80
N VAL A 392 -135.81 13.67 -23.53
CA VAL A 392 -137.02 13.81 -22.70
C VAL A 392 -137.84 15.06 -23.08
N ASP A 393 -137.27 15.98 -23.88
CA ASP A 393 -137.96 17.19 -24.38
C ASP A 393 -138.59 17.04 -25.78
N ARG A 394 -138.71 15.82 -26.31
CA ARG A 394 -139.54 15.55 -27.50
C ARG A 394 -140.42 14.32 -27.30
N GLN A 395 -141.67 14.64 -26.95
CA GLN A 395 -142.90 13.83 -26.89
C GLN A 395 -143.21 13.13 -25.57
#